data_AF-A0AAF1BFL5-F1
#
_entry.id   AF-A0AAF1BFL5-F1
#
_cell.length_a   1.000
_cell.length_b   1.000
_cell.length_c   1.000
_cell.angle_alpha   90.00
_cell.angle_beta   90.00
_cell.angle_gamma   90.00
#
_symmetry.space_group_name_H-M   'P 1'
#
loop_
_entity.id
_entity.type
_entity.pdbx_description
1 polymer ?
#
loop_
_entity_poly.entity_id
_entity_poly.type
_entity_poly.pdbx_seq_one_letter_code
_entity_poly.pdbx_strand_id
1 'polypeptide(L)'
;MNIVHAFFLPISKKFRSFHVGVELSNDLAKPFGKVKGHPLALTNKKYGASKKDLLISCISREYLLMKRNSFIFIFQIIQYLNYIMMYFFQIIFVCSVAMTVFLRTNMHKKTEEDGQLYLGALYYTVITVMFNGLSEIALSTMRLPVFYKQRELLFFPVWAYSIPTWILKIPVTLWEVVFWVCLTYYAIGYEQDFER
;
A
#
# COMPACT_ATOMS: atom_id res chain seq x y z
N MET A 1 -10.69 40.08 -5.41
CA MET A 1 -9.79 40.09 -6.58
C MET A 1 -8.35 40.08 -6.06
N ASN A 2 -7.63 38.97 -6.22
CA ASN A 2 -6.41 38.66 -5.46
C ASN A 2 -5.31 39.71 -5.65
N ILE A 3 -4.77 40.22 -4.53
CA ILE A 3 -3.68 41.22 -4.46
C ILE A 3 -2.45 40.76 -5.28
N VAL A 4 -2.18 39.45 -5.32
CA VAL A 4 -1.13 38.84 -6.15
C VAL A 4 -1.32 39.17 -7.64
N HIS A 5 -2.56 39.13 -8.13
CA HIS A 5 -2.88 39.37 -9.54
C HIS A 5 -2.75 40.86 -9.91
N ALA A 6 -3.11 41.76 -8.99
CA ALA A 6 -2.97 43.21 -9.18
C ALA A 6 -1.50 43.66 -9.25
N PHE A 7 -0.60 42.98 -8.53
CA PHE A 7 0.82 43.31 -8.52
C PHE A 7 1.63 42.62 -9.64
N PHE A 8 1.36 41.35 -9.95
CA PHE A 8 2.15 40.60 -10.94
C PHE A 8 1.89 41.03 -12.39
N LEU A 9 0.65 41.40 -12.73
CA LEU A 9 0.29 41.81 -14.10
C LEU A 9 1.08 43.01 -14.63
N PRO A 10 1.19 44.15 -13.90
CA PRO A 10 1.95 45.29 -14.39
C PRO A 10 3.47 45.00 -14.48
N ILE A 11 4.01 44.20 -13.57
CA ILE A 11 5.42 43.79 -13.59
C ILE A 11 5.70 42.90 -14.80
N SER A 12 4.84 41.92 -15.07
CA SER A 12 4.96 41.05 -16.26
C SER A 12 4.89 41.86 -17.56
N LYS A 13 3.97 42.83 -17.66
CA LYS A 13 3.88 43.72 -18.83
C LYS A 13 5.14 44.55 -19.04
N LYS A 14 5.68 45.14 -17.95
CA LYS A 14 6.92 45.92 -18.01
C LYS A 14 8.15 45.06 -18.32
N PHE A 15 8.23 43.86 -17.76
CA PHE A 15 9.31 42.90 -18.05
C PHE A 15 9.31 42.50 -19.52
N ARG A 16 8.13 42.27 -20.12
CA ARG A 16 8.01 41.89 -21.53
C ARG A 16 8.43 43.01 -22.51
N SER A 17 8.28 44.27 -22.12
CA SER A 17 8.77 45.43 -22.89
C SER A 17 10.25 45.78 -22.60
N PHE A 18 10.83 45.25 -21.53
CA PHE A 18 12.22 45.51 -21.17
C PHE A 18 13.16 44.75 -22.11
N HIS A 19 14.31 45.33 -22.42
CA HIS A 19 15.25 44.80 -23.42
C HIS A 19 15.60 43.31 -23.18
N VAL A 20 15.87 42.92 -21.92
CA VAL A 20 16.17 41.52 -21.55
C VAL A 20 14.96 40.60 -21.76
N GLY A 21 13.74 41.07 -21.52
CA GLY A 21 12.52 40.29 -21.76
C GLY A 21 12.20 40.12 -23.24
N VAL A 22 12.48 41.15 -24.05
CA VAL A 22 12.37 41.09 -25.52
C VAL A 22 13.41 40.15 -26.12
N GLU A 23 14.67 40.24 -25.66
CA GLU A 23 15.75 39.36 -26.10
C GLU A 23 15.48 37.90 -25.72
N LEU A 24 15.09 37.64 -24.47
CA LEU A 24 14.70 36.32 -24.01
C LEU A 24 13.50 35.76 -24.80
N SER A 25 12.50 36.60 -25.11
CA SER A 25 11.36 36.20 -25.93
C SER A 25 11.77 35.88 -27.37
N ASN A 26 12.72 36.63 -27.93
CA ASN A 26 13.25 36.37 -29.28
C ASN A 26 14.11 35.10 -29.32
N ASP A 27 14.84 34.79 -28.24
CA ASP A 27 15.63 33.56 -28.13
C ASP A 27 14.77 32.32 -27.87
N LEU A 28 13.71 32.43 -27.06
CA LEU A 28 12.72 31.37 -26.88
C LEU A 28 11.86 31.13 -28.13
N ALA A 29 11.64 32.17 -28.95
CA ALA A 29 10.92 32.06 -30.22
C ALA A 29 11.70 31.29 -31.30
N LYS A 30 13.03 31.23 -31.19
CA LYS A 30 13.86 30.39 -32.06
C LYS A 30 13.64 28.92 -31.66
N PRO A 31 13.12 28.05 -32.54
CA PRO A 31 12.94 26.65 -32.20
C PRO A 31 14.30 26.03 -31.86
N PHE A 32 14.39 25.38 -30.70
CA PHE A 32 15.63 24.78 -30.23
C PHE A 32 16.13 23.75 -31.25
N GLY A 33 17.25 24.04 -31.90
CA GLY A 33 17.84 23.19 -32.91
C GLY A 33 18.44 21.94 -32.28
N LYS A 34 17.65 20.84 -32.25
CA LYS A 34 18.07 19.53 -31.69
C LYS A 34 19.42 19.03 -32.23
N VAL A 35 19.82 19.47 -33.42
CA VAL A 35 21.06 19.07 -34.12
C VAL A 35 22.31 19.73 -33.54
N LYS A 36 22.19 20.91 -32.89
CA LYS A 36 23.33 21.67 -32.33
C LYS A 36 23.56 21.40 -30.83
N GLY A 37 22.65 20.69 -30.16
CA GLY A 37 22.80 20.31 -28.76
C GLY A 37 23.67 19.06 -28.61
N HIS A 38 24.39 18.94 -27.49
CA HIS A 38 25.05 17.69 -27.13
C HIS A 38 24.00 16.56 -27.14
N PRO A 39 24.27 15.36 -27.69
CA PRO A 39 23.29 14.27 -27.79
C PRO A 39 22.70 13.78 -26.45
N LEU A 40 23.22 14.29 -25.31
CA LEU A 40 22.77 14.04 -23.94
C LEU A 40 22.01 15.23 -23.31
N ALA A 41 21.89 16.37 -24.00
CA ALA A 41 21.31 17.60 -23.45
C ALA A 41 19.78 17.52 -23.27
N LEU A 42 19.10 16.70 -24.06
CA LEU A 42 17.69 16.34 -23.86
C LEU A 42 17.57 14.83 -23.67
N THR A 43 17.22 14.40 -22.45
CA THR A 43 16.84 13.00 -22.23
C THR A 43 15.54 12.70 -22.98
N ASN A 44 15.61 11.84 -24.01
CA ASN A 44 14.42 11.37 -24.73
C ASN A 44 13.70 10.22 -24.00
N LYS A 45 14.28 9.70 -22.90
CA LYS A 45 13.70 8.62 -22.11
C LYS A 45 13.21 9.16 -20.78
N LYS A 46 11.98 8.75 -20.39
CA LYS A 46 11.35 9.07 -19.10
C LYS A 46 12.20 8.65 -17.89
N TYR A 47 13.09 7.67 -18.09
CA TYR A 47 14.07 7.21 -17.12
C TYR A 47 15.46 7.21 -17.78
N GLY A 48 16.48 7.76 -17.10
CA GLY A 48 17.82 7.98 -17.67
C GLY A 48 18.66 6.71 -17.89
N ALA A 49 18.24 5.56 -17.36
CA ALA A 49 18.94 4.28 -17.48
C ALA A 49 17.96 3.14 -17.84
N SER A 50 18.51 1.96 -18.16
CA SER A 50 17.69 0.76 -18.37
C SER A 50 16.91 0.42 -17.10
N LYS A 51 15.68 -0.11 -17.23
CA LYS A 51 14.85 -0.51 -16.08
C LYS A 51 15.60 -1.48 -15.15
N LYS A 52 16.47 -2.33 -15.71
CA LYS A 52 17.31 -3.28 -14.95
C LYS A 52 18.39 -2.55 -14.15
N ASP A 53 19.08 -1.59 -14.76
CA ASP A 53 20.16 -0.84 -14.12
C ASP A 53 19.64 0.08 -13.00
N LEU A 54 18.43 0.64 -13.19
CA LEU A 54 17.71 1.37 -12.14
C LEU A 54 17.41 0.48 -10.94
N LEU A 55 16.94 -0.75 -11.16
CA LEU A 55 16.69 -1.71 -10.08
C LEU A 55 17.99 -2.10 -9.36
N ILE A 56 19.05 -2.40 -10.11
CA ILE A 56 20.35 -2.76 -9.53
C ILE A 56 20.92 -1.60 -8.71
N SER A 57 20.82 -0.37 -9.20
CA SER A 57 21.25 0.84 -8.47
C SER A 57 20.43 1.05 -7.19
N CYS A 58 19.12 0.81 -7.26
CA CYS A 58 18.21 0.92 -6.12
C CYS A 58 18.49 -0.13 -5.05
N ILE A 59 18.64 -1.39 -5.46
CA ILE A 59 18.98 -2.51 -4.57
C ILE A 59 20.36 -2.26 -3.95
N SER A 60 21.35 -1.82 -4.72
CA SER A 60 22.68 -1.48 -4.19
C SER A 60 22.62 -0.35 -3.16
N ARG A 61 21.74 0.65 -3.35
CA ARG A 61 21.54 1.74 -2.39
C ARG A 61 20.87 1.23 -1.11
N GLU A 62 19.81 0.44 -1.23
CA GLU A 62 19.14 -0.17 -0.07
C GLU A 62 20.08 -1.09 0.71
N TYR A 63 20.87 -1.92 0.03
CA TYR A 63 21.87 -2.77 0.67
C TYR A 63 22.97 -1.96 1.37
N LEU A 64 23.46 -0.87 0.77
CA LEU A 64 24.41 0.05 1.41
C LEU A 64 23.81 0.73 2.64
N LEU A 65 22.53 1.11 2.58
CA LEU A 65 21.79 1.68 3.72
C LEU A 65 21.60 0.64 4.83
N MET A 66 21.27 -0.61 4.47
CA MET A 66 21.18 -1.73 5.42
C MET A 66 22.52 -2.01 6.10
N LYS A 67 23.62 -1.99 5.34
CA LYS A 67 24.98 -2.24 5.86
C LYS A 67 25.48 -1.11 6.77
N ARG A 68 25.21 0.15 6.41
CA ARG A 68 25.65 1.32 7.21
C ARG A 68 24.77 1.57 8.43
N ASN A 69 23.52 1.11 8.43
CA ASN A 69 22.55 1.42 9.47
C ASN A 69 21.85 0.15 10.00
N SER A 70 22.65 -0.80 10.47
CA SER A 70 22.18 -2.08 11.00
C SER A 70 21.18 -1.93 12.16
N PHE A 71 21.29 -0.85 12.94
CA PHE A 71 20.38 -0.55 14.04
C PHE A 71 18.93 -0.35 13.57
N ILE A 72 18.72 0.41 12.48
CA ILE A 72 17.37 0.62 11.93
C ILE A 72 16.80 -0.69 11.38
N PHE A 73 17.64 -1.53 10.77
CA PHE A 73 17.21 -2.83 10.26
C PHE A 73 16.77 -3.78 11.38
N ILE A 74 17.54 -3.86 12.47
CA ILE A 74 17.15 -4.63 13.66
C ILE A 74 15.84 -4.10 14.24
N PHE A 75 15.69 -2.78 14.34
CA PHE A 75 14.45 -2.15 14.81
C PHE A 75 13.25 -2.47 13.90
N GLN A 76 13.43 -2.46 12.59
CA GLN A 76 12.37 -2.81 11.63
C GLN A 76 11.93 -4.27 11.76
N ILE A 77 12.88 -5.20 11.95
CA ILE A 77 12.56 -6.62 12.19
C ILE A 77 11.79 -6.77 13.50
N ILE A 78 12.22 -6.11 14.57
CA ILE A 78 11.53 -6.12 15.86
C ILE A 78 10.12 -5.55 15.71
N GLN A 79 9.95 -4.43 15.02
CA GLN A 79 8.64 -3.83 14.77
C GLN A 79 7.72 -4.79 13.99
N TYR A 80 8.25 -5.48 12.97
CA TYR A 80 7.50 -6.47 12.20
C TYR A 80 7.10 -7.68 13.05
N LEU A 81 8.01 -8.17 13.90
CA LEU A 81 7.73 -9.26 14.83
C LEU A 81 6.64 -8.87 15.84
N ASN A 82 6.72 -7.67 16.43
CA ASN A 82 5.70 -7.14 17.32
C ASN A 82 4.34 -7.00 16.63
N TYR A 83 4.33 -6.55 15.36
CA TYR A 83 3.10 -6.47 14.57
C TYR A 83 2.47 -7.85 14.34
N ILE A 84 3.29 -8.86 13.99
CA ILE A 84 2.84 -10.26 13.87
C ILE A 84 2.28 -10.78 15.20
N MET A 85 2.96 -10.55 16.32
CA MET A 85 2.50 -11.02 17.62
C MET A 85 1.18 -10.36 18.05
N MET A 86 1.05 -9.05 17.82
CA MET A 86 -0.19 -8.31 18.07
C MET A 86 -1.34 -8.83 17.21
N TYR A 87 -1.08 -9.11 15.93
CA TYR A 87 -2.07 -9.67 15.01
C TYR A 87 -2.54 -11.06 15.45
N PHE A 88 -1.61 -11.92 15.86
CA PHE A 88 -1.93 -13.26 16.36
C PHE A 88 -2.77 -13.21 17.65
N PHE A 89 -2.44 -12.29 18.56
CA PHE A 89 -3.23 -12.07 19.78
C PHE A 89 -4.64 -11.58 19.47
N GLN A 90 -4.79 -10.68 18.51
CA GLN A 90 -6.11 -10.20 18.05
C GLN A 90 -6.98 -11.35 17.53
N ILE A 91 -6.42 -12.23 16.68
CA ILE A 91 -7.16 -13.37 16.12
C ILE A 91 -7.65 -14.30 17.24
N ILE A 92 -6.80 -14.65 18.20
CA ILE A 92 -7.17 -15.51 19.34
C ILE A 92 -8.31 -14.88 20.15
N PHE A 93 -8.24 -13.58 20.41
CA PHE A 93 -9.28 -12.87 21.16
C PHE A 93 -10.63 -12.93 20.44
N VAL A 94 -10.68 -12.60 19.15
CA VAL A 94 -11.93 -12.60 18.38
C VAL A 94 -12.47 -14.01 18.19
N CYS A 95 -11.61 -15.01 17.95
CA CYS A 95 -12.01 -16.42 17.94
C CYS A 95 -12.63 -16.84 19.29
N SER A 96 -12.02 -16.47 20.43
CA SER A 96 -12.54 -16.80 21.75
C SER A 96 -13.94 -16.21 21.99
N VAL A 97 -14.16 -14.96 21.57
CA VAL A 97 -15.49 -14.33 21.61
C VAL A 97 -16.49 -15.10 20.72
N ALA A 98 -16.10 -15.48 19.51
CA ALA A 98 -16.94 -16.28 18.62
C ALA A 98 -17.32 -17.63 19.23
N MET A 99 -16.35 -18.34 19.82
CA MET A 99 -16.52 -19.65 20.43
C MET A 99 -17.41 -19.61 21.67
N THR A 100 -17.33 -18.53 22.47
CA THR A 100 -18.17 -18.36 23.67
C THR A 100 -19.62 -18.01 23.32
N VAL A 101 -19.83 -17.24 22.24
CA VAL A 101 -21.18 -16.88 21.77
C VAL A 101 -21.87 -18.07 21.07
N PHE A 102 -21.16 -18.79 20.20
CA PHE A 102 -21.71 -19.88 19.39
C PHE A 102 -21.24 -21.26 19.88
N LEU A 103 -21.43 -21.51 21.17
CA LEU A 103 -20.94 -22.71 21.84
C LEU A 103 -21.77 -23.95 21.44
N ARG A 104 -21.09 -25.04 21.04
CA ARG A 104 -21.69 -26.34 20.64
C ARG A 104 -22.82 -26.84 21.54
N THR A 105 -22.79 -26.57 22.83
CA THR A 105 -23.79 -27.07 23.79
C THR A 105 -25.19 -26.46 23.60
N ASN A 106 -25.30 -25.28 22.96
CA ASN A 106 -26.59 -24.62 22.68
C ASN A 106 -27.05 -24.79 21.22
N MET A 107 -26.30 -25.51 20.39
CA MET A 107 -26.55 -25.69 18.95
C MET A 107 -27.13 -27.07 18.69
N HIS A 108 -28.42 -27.25 18.94
CA HIS A 108 -29.11 -28.47 18.52
C HIS A 108 -29.32 -28.45 16.99
N LYS A 109 -29.62 -29.59 16.36
CA LYS A 109 -29.81 -29.69 14.89
C LYS A 109 -31.26 -30.03 14.53
N LYS A 110 -32.20 -29.76 15.43
CA LYS A 110 -33.54 -30.36 15.37
C LYS A 110 -34.64 -29.39 14.99
N THR A 111 -34.41 -28.09 15.15
CA THR A 111 -35.45 -27.06 14.98
C THR A 111 -35.00 -25.99 13.98
N GLU A 112 -35.94 -25.35 13.29
CA GLU A 112 -35.64 -24.24 12.35
C GLU A 112 -34.92 -23.06 13.02
N GLU A 113 -35.18 -22.83 14.31
CA GLU A 113 -34.49 -21.82 15.13
C GLU A 113 -32.98 -22.09 15.26
N ASP A 114 -32.57 -23.37 15.33
CA ASP A 114 -31.16 -23.75 15.35
C ASP A 114 -30.46 -23.38 14.03
N GLY A 115 -31.18 -23.51 12.91
CA GLY A 115 -30.69 -23.12 11.58
C GLY A 115 -30.36 -21.63 11.47
N GLN A 116 -31.16 -20.77 12.12
CA GLN A 116 -30.88 -19.34 12.19
C GLN A 116 -29.60 -19.04 13.00
N LEU A 117 -29.33 -19.82 14.05
CA LEU A 117 -28.13 -19.67 14.87
C LEU A 117 -26.86 -20.05 14.10
N TYR A 118 -26.89 -21.09 13.27
CA TYR A 118 -25.80 -21.45 12.34
C TYR A 118 -25.56 -20.39 11.26
N LEU A 119 -26.64 -19.84 10.69
CA LEU A 119 -26.56 -18.72 9.74
C LEU A 119 -25.96 -17.47 10.41
N GLY A 120 -26.30 -17.20 11.67
CA GLY A 120 -25.72 -16.13 12.48
C GLY A 120 -24.21 -16.29 12.67
N ALA A 121 -23.72 -17.51 12.92
CA ALA A 121 -22.30 -17.78 13.06
C ALA A 121 -21.50 -17.56 11.75
N LEU A 122 -22.07 -17.99 10.62
CA LEU A 122 -21.48 -17.75 9.28
C LEU A 122 -21.47 -16.26 8.96
N TYR A 123 -22.57 -15.55 9.24
CA TYR A 123 -22.66 -14.11 9.05
C TYR A 123 -21.64 -13.35 9.89
N TYR A 124 -21.48 -13.72 11.17
CA TYR A 124 -20.47 -13.13 12.06
C TYR A 124 -19.05 -13.31 11.51
N THR A 125 -18.74 -14.49 10.97
CA THR A 125 -17.44 -14.77 10.34
C THR A 125 -17.19 -13.85 9.15
N VAL A 126 -18.16 -13.72 8.24
CA VAL A 126 -18.04 -12.85 7.04
C VAL A 126 -17.86 -11.39 7.44
N ILE A 127 -18.66 -10.91 8.40
CA ILE A 127 -18.58 -9.52 8.88
C ILE A 127 -17.21 -9.24 9.51
N THR A 128 -16.69 -10.17 10.32
CA THR A 128 -15.39 -10.02 10.98
C THR A 128 -14.25 -9.92 9.96
N VAL A 129 -14.24 -10.80 8.95
CA VAL A 129 -13.24 -10.76 7.86
C VAL A 129 -13.35 -9.44 7.05
N MET A 130 -14.57 -8.96 6.81
CA MET A 130 -14.79 -7.71 6.09
C MET A 130 -14.23 -6.50 6.85
N PHE A 131 -14.42 -6.43 8.18
CA PHE A 131 -13.87 -5.35 9.01
C PHE A 131 -12.33 -5.36 9.05
N ASN A 132 -11.70 -6.54 9.07
CA ASN A 132 -10.25 -6.65 8.95
C ASN A 132 -9.76 -6.07 7.61
N GLY A 133 -10.44 -6.40 6.51
CA GLY A 133 -10.13 -5.85 5.18
C GLY A 133 -10.26 -4.33 5.09
N LEU A 134 -11.27 -3.73 5.72
CA LEU A 134 -11.45 -2.27 5.75
C LEU A 134 -10.28 -1.55 6.46
N SER A 135 -9.82 -2.11 7.58
CA SER A 135 -8.71 -1.55 8.36
C SER A 135 -7.39 -1.57 7.58
N GLU A 136 -7.17 -2.62 6.79
CA GLU A 136 -5.99 -2.75 5.94
C GLU A 136 -5.97 -1.73 4.78
N ILE A 137 -7.15 -1.44 4.20
CA ILE A 137 -7.30 -0.42 3.17
C ILE A 137 -6.99 0.97 3.74
N ALA A 138 -7.47 1.28 4.95
CA ALA A 138 -7.18 2.56 5.62
C ALA A 138 -5.67 2.77 5.85
N LEU A 139 -4.96 1.74 6.30
CA LEU A 139 -3.50 1.75 6.44
C LEU A 139 -2.77 1.97 5.10
N SER A 140 -3.31 1.40 4.02
CA SER A 140 -2.75 1.57 2.67
C SER A 140 -2.95 3.01 2.16
N THR A 141 -4.08 3.64 2.46
CA THR A 141 -4.36 5.05 2.13
C THR A 141 -3.38 6.00 2.83
N MET A 142 -3.01 5.73 4.09
CA MET A 142 -2.02 6.54 4.80
C MET A 142 -0.60 6.46 4.19
N ARG A 143 -0.26 5.36 3.51
CA ARG A 143 1.04 5.18 2.84
C ARG A 143 1.08 5.78 1.43
N LEU A 144 -0.09 6.05 0.86
CA LEU A 144 -0.27 6.59 -0.49
C LEU A 144 0.46 7.93 -0.76
N PRO A 145 0.44 8.95 0.12
CA PRO A 145 1.13 10.22 -0.14
C PRO A 145 2.65 10.05 -0.23
N VAL A 146 3.24 9.16 0.58
CA VAL A 146 4.68 8.85 0.52
C VAL A 146 5.01 8.19 -0.80
N PHE A 147 4.16 7.27 -1.26
CA PHE A 147 4.30 6.62 -2.55
C PHE A 147 4.23 7.61 -3.73
N TYR A 148 3.25 8.52 -3.72
CA TYR A 148 3.15 9.55 -4.78
C TYR A 148 4.39 10.45 -4.81
N LYS A 149 4.90 10.87 -3.65
CA LYS A 149 6.13 11.66 -3.56
C LYS A 149 7.35 10.92 -4.10
N GLN A 150 7.47 9.62 -3.81
CA GLN A 150 8.55 8.78 -4.34
C GLN A 150 8.44 8.53 -5.86
N ARG A 151 7.21 8.44 -6.39
CA ARG A 151 6.94 8.28 -7.82
C ARG A 151 7.32 9.54 -8.62
N GLU A 152 7.01 10.72 -8.11
CA GLU A 152 7.34 12.00 -8.76
C GLU A 152 8.86 12.21 -8.87
N LEU A 153 9.61 11.73 -7.89
CA LEU A 153 11.08 11.72 -7.92
C LEU A 153 11.66 10.62 -8.83
N LEU A 154 10.83 9.88 -9.57
CA LEU A 154 11.19 8.84 -10.54
C LEU A 154 12.11 7.74 -9.99
N PHE A 155 12.17 7.56 -8.66
CA PHE A 155 13.08 6.60 -8.02
C PHE A 155 12.77 5.15 -8.36
N PHE A 156 11.48 4.78 -8.45
CA PHE A 156 11.08 3.39 -8.72
C PHE A 156 9.84 3.34 -9.61
N PRO A 157 9.71 2.34 -10.49
CA PRO A 157 8.47 2.10 -11.22
C PRO A 157 7.39 1.53 -10.30
N VAL A 158 6.12 1.80 -10.62
CA VAL A 158 4.94 1.47 -9.80
C VAL A 158 4.88 -0.01 -9.38
N TRP A 159 5.26 -0.91 -10.28
CA TRP A 159 5.23 -2.35 -10.04
C TRP A 159 6.21 -2.80 -8.95
N ALA A 160 7.30 -2.07 -8.74
CA ALA A 160 8.31 -2.44 -7.74
C ALA A 160 7.81 -2.28 -6.30
N TYR A 161 6.79 -1.45 -6.08
CA TYR A 161 6.17 -1.27 -4.76
C TYR A 161 4.99 -2.23 -4.52
N SER A 162 4.17 -2.45 -5.55
CA SER A 162 2.96 -3.28 -5.44
C SER A 162 3.26 -4.77 -5.34
N ILE A 163 4.23 -5.28 -6.11
CA ILE A 163 4.52 -6.73 -6.19
C ILE A 163 5.01 -7.30 -4.84
N PRO A 164 6.01 -6.72 -4.16
CA PRO A 164 6.48 -7.27 -2.87
C PRO A 164 5.39 -7.25 -1.80
N THR A 165 4.60 -6.17 -1.78
CA THR A 165 3.50 -6.00 -0.83
C THR A 165 2.43 -7.08 -1.02
N TRP A 166 2.07 -7.40 -2.27
CA TRP A 166 1.10 -8.45 -2.57
C TRP A 166 1.64 -9.84 -2.24
N ILE A 167 2.90 -10.14 -2.61
CA ILE A 167 3.53 -11.43 -2.34
C ILE A 167 3.59 -11.74 -0.84
N LEU A 168 3.84 -10.73 0.00
CA LEU A 168 3.87 -10.90 1.46
C LEU A 168 2.47 -11.03 2.07
N LYS A 169 1.46 -10.36 1.51
CA LYS A 169 0.10 -10.34 2.07
C LYS A 169 -0.68 -11.62 1.80
N ILE A 170 -0.58 -12.18 0.59
CA ILE A 170 -1.39 -13.35 0.18
C ILE A 170 -1.19 -14.55 1.13
N PRO A 171 0.03 -14.96 1.51
CA PRO A 171 0.22 -16.06 2.44
C PRO A 171 -0.31 -15.77 3.84
N VAL A 172 -0.21 -14.51 4.30
CA VAL A 172 -0.65 -14.11 5.64
C VAL A 172 -2.16 -14.17 5.77
N THR A 173 -2.90 -13.65 4.79
CA THR A 173 -4.37 -13.67 4.80
C THR A 173 -4.92 -15.09 4.64
N LEU A 174 -4.26 -15.95 3.85
CA LEU A 174 -4.62 -17.37 3.77
C LEU A 174 -4.44 -18.07 5.12
N TRP A 175 -3.31 -17.85 5.79
CA TRP A 175 -3.05 -18.43 7.11
C TRP A 175 -4.06 -17.99 8.17
N GLU A 176 -4.46 -16.73 8.15
CA GLU A 176 -5.49 -16.19 9.06
C GLU A 176 -6.83 -16.91 8.91
N VAL A 177 -7.32 -17.04 7.68
CA VAL A 177 -8.62 -17.69 7.43
C VAL A 177 -8.57 -19.17 7.77
N VAL A 178 -7.47 -19.86 7.42
CA VAL A 178 -7.28 -21.27 7.80
C VAL A 178 -7.31 -21.42 9.32
N PHE A 179 -6.58 -20.58 10.05
CA PHE A 179 -6.53 -20.65 11.51
C PHE A 179 -7.88 -20.33 12.16
N TRP A 180 -8.60 -19.33 11.66
CA TRP A 180 -9.96 -19.02 12.07
C TRP A 180 -10.88 -20.24 11.92
N VAL A 181 -10.95 -20.80 10.71
CA VAL A 181 -11.80 -21.95 10.40
C VAL A 181 -11.43 -23.13 11.29
N CYS A 182 -10.15 -23.46 11.44
CA CYS A 182 -9.71 -24.56 12.30
C CYS A 182 -10.17 -24.42 13.75
N LEU A 183 -10.10 -23.21 14.32
CA LEU A 183 -10.53 -22.97 15.71
C LEU A 183 -12.04 -22.98 15.86
N THR A 184 -12.76 -22.26 15.00
CA THR A 184 -14.20 -22.10 15.12
C THR A 184 -14.96 -23.36 14.72
N TYR A 185 -14.40 -24.17 13.81
CA TYR A 185 -15.10 -25.34 13.27
C TYR A 185 -15.44 -26.38 14.34
N TYR A 186 -14.47 -26.72 15.18
CA TYR A 186 -14.71 -27.65 16.30
C TYR A 186 -15.55 -27.04 17.41
N ALA A 187 -15.42 -25.73 17.64
CA ALA A 187 -16.11 -25.04 18.73
C ALA A 187 -17.61 -24.84 18.48
N ILE A 188 -17.97 -24.52 17.24
CA ILE A 188 -19.36 -24.32 16.80
C ILE A 188 -20.04 -25.68 16.54
N GLY A 189 -19.25 -26.71 16.18
CA GLY A 189 -19.77 -28.04 15.89
C GLY A 189 -20.43 -28.11 14.52
N TYR A 190 -19.77 -27.56 13.49
CA TYR A 190 -20.16 -27.80 12.10
C TYR A 190 -20.10 -29.31 11.76
N GLU A 191 -20.85 -29.72 10.73
CA GLU A 191 -20.91 -31.11 10.25
C GLU A 191 -19.50 -31.64 9.94
N GLN A 192 -19.08 -32.72 10.62
CA GLN A 192 -17.75 -33.32 10.50
C GLN A 192 -17.66 -34.41 9.43
N ASP A 193 -18.78 -34.78 8.82
CA ASP A 193 -18.82 -35.81 7.78
C ASP A 193 -18.54 -35.21 6.39
N PHE A 194 -17.49 -35.73 5.77
CA PHE A 194 -17.22 -35.58 4.32
C PHE A 194 -17.92 -36.67 3.49
N GLU A 195 -18.65 -37.58 4.14
CA GLU A 195 -19.36 -38.69 3.52
C GLU A 195 -20.88 -38.45 3.55
N ARG A 196 -21.37 -37.68 2.59
CA ARG A 196 -22.73 -37.80 2.02
C ARG A 196 -22.86 -36.99 0.73
#